data_AF-A0A6A6Z456-F1
#
_entry.id   AF-A0A6A6Z456-F1
#
_cell.length_a   1.000
_cell.length_b   1.000
_cell.length_c   1.000
_cell.angle_alpha   90.00
_cell.angle_beta   90.00
_cell.angle_gamma   90.00
#
_symmetry.space_group_name_H-M   'P 1'
#
loop_
_entity.id
_entity.type
_entity.pdbx_description
1 polymer ?
#
loop_
_entity_poly.entity_id
_entity_poly.type
_entity_poly.pdbx_seq_one_letter_code
_entity_poly.pdbx_strand_id
1 'polypeptide(L)'
;MSSLLTSFGLRAASPTTPISSYTAHYIILNFIFAYAALSSRGLKNAYKLDHNVSPREDVFKYGERAVASGKITQEQLNMLKRNEGAHANAAENFPMFVGSLL
;
A
#
# COMPACT_ATOMS: atom_id res chain seq x y z
N MET A 1 -12.73 -16.82 23.90
CA MET A 1 -11.75 -16.19 22.98
C MET A 1 -11.17 -17.28 22.09
N SER A 2 -11.17 -17.10 20.76
CA SER A 2 -10.51 -18.03 19.84
C SER A 2 -8.98 -17.93 19.99
N SER A 3 -8.27 -19.05 19.95
CA SER A 3 -6.80 -19.05 19.98
C SER A 3 -6.22 -18.68 18.60
N LEU A 4 -5.09 -17.97 18.56
CA LEU A 4 -4.40 -17.66 17.29
C LEU A 4 -4.11 -18.91 16.47
N LEU A 5 -3.73 -20.01 17.12
CA LEU A 5 -3.47 -21.30 16.46
C LEU A 5 -4.72 -21.84 15.77
N THR A 6 -5.90 -21.66 16.36
CA THR A 6 -7.18 -22.04 15.75
C THR A 6 -7.52 -21.13 14.57
N SER A 7 -7.29 -19.82 14.70
CA SER A 7 -7.53 -18.85 13.63
C SER A 7 -6.62 -19.06 12.40
N PHE A 8 -5.39 -19.55 12.60
CA PHE A 8 -4.46 -19.91 11.51
C PHE A 8 -4.66 -21.34 10.99
N GLY A 9 -5.63 -22.10 11.50
CA GLY A 9 -5.85 -23.50 11.11
C GLY A 9 -4.77 -24.48 11.60
N LEU A 10 -3.87 -24.05 12.47
CA LEU A 10 -2.81 -24.87 13.07
C LEU A 10 -3.31 -25.77 14.21
N ARG A 11 -4.53 -25.51 14.71
CA ARG A 11 -5.21 -26.33 15.73
C ARG A 11 -6.69 -26.47 15.38
N ALA A 12 -7.22 -27.68 15.54
CA ALA A 12 -8.65 -27.94 15.34
C ALA A 12 -9.52 -27.08 16.28
N ALA A 13 -10.58 -26.49 15.71
CA ALA A 13 -11.60 -25.80 16.48
C ALA A 13 -12.50 -26.83 17.20
N SER A 14 -13.05 -26.45 18.36
CA SER A 14 -14.09 -27.25 19.00
C SER A 14 -15.35 -27.28 18.11
N PRO A 15 -16.05 -28.41 17.98
CA PRO A 15 -17.21 -28.55 17.09
C PRO A 15 -18.37 -27.59 17.41
N THR A 16 -18.42 -27.07 18.64
CA THR A 16 -19.46 -26.16 19.13
C THR A 16 -19.07 -24.68 19.06
N THR A 17 -17.82 -24.37 18.65
CA THR A 17 -17.32 -23.00 18.62
C THR A 17 -17.30 -22.49 17.18
N PRO A 18 -18.02 -21.40 16.86
CA PRO A 18 -17.96 -20.82 15.53
C PRO A 18 -16.54 -20.28 15.24
N ILE A 19 -16.01 -20.60 14.05
CA ILE A 19 -14.74 -20.07 13.59
C ILE A 19 -14.97 -18.64 13.11
N SER A 20 -14.28 -17.68 13.72
CA SER A 20 -14.34 -16.28 13.28
C SER A 20 -13.69 -16.12 11.90
N SER A 21 -14.39 -15.46 10.97
CA SER A 21 -13.80 -15.03 9.68
C SER A 21 -13.18 -13.64 9.82
N TYR A 22 -11.94 -13.50 9.38
CA TYR A 22 -11.22 -12.23 9.34
C TYR A 22 -11.15 -11.62 7.92
N THR A 23 -11.82 -12.24 6.94
CA THR A 23 -11.80 -11.81 5.53
C THR A 23 -12.05 -10.31 5.35
N ALA A 24 -13.14 -9.79 5.92
CA ALA A 24 -13.47 -8.37 5.81
C ALA A 24 -12.36 -7.46 6.39
N HIS A 25 -11.74 -7.86 7.50
CA HIS A 25 -10.64 -7.11 8.11
C HIS A 25 -9.42 -7.09 7.20
N TYR A 26 -9.06 -8.21 6.57
CA TYR A 26 -7.94 -8.27 5.65
C TYR A 26 -8.17 -7.43 4.39
N ILE A 27 -9.40 -7.43 3.85
CA ILE A 27 -9.78 -6.59 2.71
C ILE A 27 -9.66 -5.10 3.06
N ILE A 28 -10.24 -4.68 4.20
CA ILE A 28 -10.19 -3.29 4.65
C ILE A 28 -8.75 -2.84 4.92
N LEU A 29 -7.96 -3.67 5.61
CA LEU A 29 -6.56 -3.36 5.91
C LEU A 29 -5.72 -3.24 4.64
N ASN A 30 -5.90 -4.15 3.68
CA ASN A 30 -5.17 -4.07 2.41
C ASN A 30 -5.56 -2.80 1.63
N PHE A 31 -6.85 -2.45 1.62
CA PHE A 31 -7.31 -1.20 1.00
C PHE A 31 -6.67 0.02 1.66
N ILE A 32 -6.71 0.13 2.99
CA ILE A 32 -6.08 1.25 3.70
C ILE A 32 -4.57 1.28 3.44
N PHE A 33 -3.92 0.12 3.43
CA PHE A 33 -2.49 0.02 3.15
C PHE A 33 -2.15 0.51 1.73
N ALA A 34 -2.89 0.05 0.72
CA ALA A 34 -2.67 0.42 -0.67
C ALA A 34 -2.97 1.90 -0.91
N TYR A 35 -4.13 2.40 -0.47
CA TYR A 35 -4.62 3.74 -0.86
C TYR A 35 -4.24 4.85 0.11
N ALA A 36 -3.98 4.55 1.38
CA ALA A 36 -3.56 5.55 2.37
C ALA A 36 -2.07 5.44 2.69
N ALA A 37 -1.60 4.29 3.18
CA ALA A 37 -0.22 4.16 3.67
C ALA A 37 0.83 4.27 2.54
N LEU A 38 0.61 3.55 1.42
CA LEU A 38 1.50 3.61 0.27
C LEU A 38 1.25 4.81 -0.64
N SER A 39 0.31 5.69 -0.31
CA SER A 39 0.00 6.86 -1.14
C SER A 39 1.26 7.71 -1.37
N SER A 40 1.70 7.78 -2.63
CA SER A 40 2.86 8.58 -3.02
C SER A 40 2.64 10.08 -2.82
N ARG A 41 1.38 10.50 -2.64
CA ARG A 41 1.01 11.91 -2.51
C ARG A 41 1.56 12.57 -1.24
N GLY A 42 1.59 11.85 -0.12
CA GLY A 42 2.19 12.35 1.12
C GLY A 42 3.67 12.68 0.95
N LEU A 43 4.41 11.77 0.30
CA LEU A 43 5.83 11.95 0.03
C LEU A 43 6.09 13.07 -1.00
N LYS A 44 5.26 13.17 -2.05
CA LYS A 44 5.35 14.27 -3.02
C LYS A 44 5.13 15.62 -2.37
N ASN A 45 4.17 15.72 -1.46
CA ASN A 45 3.94 16.94 -0.68
C ASN A 45 5.13 17.27 0.23
N ALA A 46 5.68 16.27 0.93
CA ALA A 46 6.85 16.46 1.79
C ALA A 46 8.07 17.00 1.01
N TYR A 47 8.26 16.54 -0.23
CA TYR A 47 9.33 17.02 -1.12
C TYR A 47 8.95 18.21 -2.00
N LYS A 48 7.74 18.76 -1.83
CA LYS A 48 7.20 19.85 -2.65
C LYS A 48 7.24 19.55 -4.16
N LEU A 49 7.01 18.30 -4.54
CA LEU A 49 6.96 17.82 -5.92
C LEU A 49 5.53 17.66 -6.46
N ASP A 50 4.51 17.72 -5.59
CA ASP A 50 3.10 17.67 -6.02
C ASP A 50 2.73 18.99 -6.71
N HIS A 51 2.48 18.93 -8.02
CA HIS A 51 2.03 20.09 -8.80
C HIS A 51 0.50 20.12 -8.97
N ASN A 52 -0.23 19.13 -8.43
CA ASN A 52 -1.69 19.00 -8.44
C ASN A 52 -2.38 19.04 -9.83
N VAL A 53 -1.64 19.26 -10.92
CA VAL A 53 -2.14 19.24 -12.31
C VAL A 53 -2.09 17.82 -12.88
N SER A 54 -0.97 17.12 -12.69
CA SER A 54 -0.77 15.75 -13.15
C SER A 54 -0.03 14.91 -12.10
N PRO A 55 -0.67 14.56 -10.96
CA PRO A 55 0.02 13.96 -9.82
C PRO A 55 0.80 12.68 -10.15
N ARG A 56 0.35 11.89 -11.13
CA ARG A 56 1.03 10.65 -11.56
C ARG A 56 2.32 10.89 -12.34
N GLU A 57 2.45 12.04 -12.99
CA GLU A 57 3.59 12.34 -13.86
C GLU A 57 4.65 13.17 -13.15
N ASP A 58 4.36 13.71 -11.97
CA ASP A 58 5.23 14.66 -11.28
C ASP A 58 6.63 14.10 -11.00
N VAL A 59 6.73 12.83 -10.59
CA VAL A 59 8.02 12.17 -10.29
C VAL A 59 8.79 11.92 -11.57
N PHE A 60 8.10 11.47 -12.62
CA PHE A 60 8.70 11.18 -13.91
C PHE A 60 9.20 12.46 -14.61
N LYS A 61 8.37 13.51 -14.64
CA LYS A 61 8.67 14.78 -15.34
C LYS A 61 9.61 15.69 -14.57
N TYR A 62 9.48 15.76 -13.24
CA TYR A 62 10.18 16.76 -12.43
C TYR A 62 11.21 16.18 -11.46
N GLY A 63 11.22 14.87 -11.24
CA GLY A 63 12.11 14.23 -10.26
C GLY A 63 13.59 14.46 -10.56
N GLU A 64 14.04 14.18 -11.79
CA GLU A 64 15.44 14.38 -12.20
C GLU A 64 15.84 15.86 -12.12
N ARG A 65 14.94 16.77 -12.51
CA ARG A 65 15.16 18.22 -12.40
C ARG A 65 15.29 18.65 -10.93
N ALA A 66 14.51 18.06 -10.03
CA ALA A 66 14.57 18.36 -8.60
C ALA A 66 15.85 17.83 -7.95
N VAL A 67 16.42 16.73 -8.44
CA VAL A 67 17.76 16.27 -8.03
C VAL A 67 18.82 17.23 -8.55
N ALA A 68 18.77 17.58 -9.85
CA ALA A 68 19.71 18.50 -10.47
C ALA A 68 19.71 19.89 -9.81
N SER A 69 18.55 20.37 -9.36
CA SER A 69 18.45 21.63 -8.62
C SER A 69 18.82 21.52 -7.13
N GLY A 70 19.21 20.35 -6.65
CA GLY A 70 19.53 20.09 -5.24
C GLY A 70 18.33 20.12 -4.29
N LYS A 71 17.10 20.09 -4.81
CA LYS A 71 15.87 20.13 -4.00
C LYS A 71 15.62 18.82 -3.25
N ILE A 72 15.99 17.70 -3.87
CA ILE A 72 15.95 16.36 -3.29
C ILE A 72 17.25 15.62 -3.62
N THR A 73 17.55 14.57 -2.88
CA THR A 73 18.66 13.67 -3.20
C THR A 73 18.24 12.60 -4.21
N GLN A 74 19.20 11.98 -4.89
CA GLN A 74 18.93 10.83 -5.75
C GLN A 74 18.28 9.67 -4.97
N GLU A 75 18.69 9.47 -3.72
CA GLU A 75 18.12 8.43 -2.86
C GLU A 75 16.63 8.69 -2.58
N GLN A 76 16.26 9.94 -2.28
CA GLN A 76 14.87 10.34 -2.08
C GLN A 76 14.04 10.13 -3.36
N LEU A 77 14.59 10.45 -4.53
CA LEU A 77 13.93 10.18 -5.82
C LEU A 77 13.71 8.68 -6.04
N ASN A 78 14.73 7.85 -5.76
CA ASN A 78 14.64 6.40 -5.92
C ASN A 78 13.61 5.79 -4.97
N MET A 79 13.56 6.25 -3.72
CA MET A 79 12.57 5.84 -2.73
C MET A 79 11.15 6.23 -3.18
N LEU A 80 10.98 7.43 -3.75
CA LEU A 80 9.70 7.90 -4.29
C LEU A 80 9.22 7.03 -5.46
N LYS A 81 10.10 6.72 -6.42
CA LYS A 81 9.82 5.82 -7.55
C LYS A 81 9.43 4.42 -7.07
N ARG A 82 10.12 3.89 -6.05
CA ARG A 82 9.78 2.58 -5.44
C ARG A 82 8.41 2.62 -4.76
N ASN A 83 8.09 3.68 -4.04
CA ASN A 83 6.79 3.83 -3.39
C ASN A 83 5.64 3.95 -4.40
N GLU A 84 5.85 4.66 -5.51
CA GLU A 84 4.87 4.69 -6.61
C GLU A 84 4.63 3.30 -7.21
N GLY A 85 5.70 2.53 -7.43
CA GLY A 85 5.58 1.14 -7.87
C GLY A 85 4.85 0.26 -6.86
N ALA A 86 5.15 0.41 -5.56
CA ALA A 86 4.46 -0.34 -4.51
C ALA A 86 2.96 -0.01 -4.44
N HIS A 87 2.59 1.27 -4.54
CA HIS A 87 1.19 1.71 -4.60
C HIS A 87 0.46 1.15 -5.82
N ALA A 88 1.08 1.24 -7.01
CA ALA A 88 0.50 0.72 -8.24
C ALA A 88 0.27 -0.78 -8.16
N ASN A 89 1.28 -1.54 -7.72
CA ASN A 89 1.18 -2.98 -7.55
C ASN A 89 0.09 -3.37 -6.55
N ALA A 90 0.00 -2.67 -5.41
CA ALA A 90 -1.02 -2.97 -4.41
C ALA A 90 -2.43 -2.67 -4.92
N ALA A 91 -2.62 -1.56 -5.64
CA ALA A 91 -3.93 -1.20 -6.20
C ALA A 91 -4.35 -2.12 -7.36
N GLU A 92 -3.42 -2.49 -8.25
CA GLU A 92 -3.70 -3.36 -9.40
C GLU A 92 -4.05 -4.78 -8.97
N ASN A 93 -3.36 -5.31 -7.96
CA ASN A 93 -3.60 -6.67 -7.47
C ASN A 93 -4.74 -6.76 -6.44
N PHE A 94 -5.36 -5.64 -6.07
CA PHE A 94 -6.44 -5.62 -5.08
C PHE A 94 -7.63 -6.53 -5.45
N PRO A 95 -8.13 -6.56 -6.70
CA PRO A 95 -9.22 -7.47 -7.08
C PRO A 95 -8.84 -8.95 -6.94
N MET A 96 -7.62 -9.33 -7.33
CA MET A 96 -7.12 -10.70 -7.14
C MET A 96 -7.02 -11.07 -5.66
N PHE A 97 -6.57 -10.14 -4.81
CA PHE A 97 -6.52 -10.33 -3.37
C PHE A 97 -7.92 -10.53 -2.77
N VAL A 98 -8.89 -9.69 -3.14
CA VAL A 98 -10.29 -9.84 -2.69
C VAL A 98 -10.88 -11.15 -3.17
N GLY A 99 -10.74 -11.48 -4.46
CA GLY A 99 -11.27 -12.71 -5.05
C GLY A 99 -10.64 -13.99 -4.49
N SER A 100 -9.42 -13.93 -3.96
CA SER A 100 -8.77 -15.08 -3.30
C SER A 100 -9.23 -15.29 -1.86
N LEU A 101 -9.86 -14.29 -1.24
CA LEU A 101 -10.35 -14.33 0.14
C LEU A 101 -11.85 -14.63 0.28
N LEU A 102 -12.61 -14.48 -0.82
CA LEU A 102 -14.05 -14.74 -0.91
C LEU A 102 -14.31 -16.15 -1.41
#